data_AF-A0A7X2FSV5-F1
#
_entry.id   AF-A0A7X2FSV5-F1
#
_cell.length_a   1.000
_cell.length_b   1.000
_cell.length_c   1.000
_cell.angle_alpha   90.00
_cell.angle_beta   90.00
_cell.angle_gamma   90.00
#
_symmetry.space_group_name_H-M   'P 1'
#
loop_
_entity.id
_entity.type
_entity.pdbx_description
1 polymer ?
#
loop_
_entity_poly.entity_id
_entity_poly.type
_entity_poly.pdbx_seq_one_letter_code
_entity_poly.pdbx_strand_id
1 'polypeptide(L)' 'MPTMVVKQRIGNGKNASYERLGVAWENEDGSLYVKLHGTQVIGSGFNLYPINKDEDDQQQS' A
#
# COMPACT_ATOMS: atom_id res chain seq x y z
N MET A 1 1.25 5.14 -14.33
CA MET A 1 0.65 4.05 -13.52
C MET A 1 1.34 4.07 -12.15
N PRO A 2 0.66 3.83 -11.01
CA PRO A 2 1.35 3.67 -9.74
C PRO A 2 2.36 2.52 -9.83
N THR A 3 3.49 2.66 -9.15
CA THR A 3 4.53 1.63 -9.10
C THR A 3 4.40 0.78 -7.84
N MET A 4 3.69 1.27 -6.82
CA MET A 4 3.55 0.61 -5.53
C MET A 4 2.15 0.73 -4.94
N VAL A 5 1.80 -0.23 -4.10
CA VAL A 5 0.61 -0.23 -3.23
C VAL A 5 1.03 0.10 -1.79
N VAL A 6 0.24 0.95 -1.13
CA VAL A 6 0.40 1.26 0.28
C VAL A 6 -0.48 0.32 1.09
N LYS A 7 0.10 -0.44 2.03
CA LYS A 7 -0.69 -1.29 2.96
C LYS A 7 -0.27 -1.06 4.41
N GLN A 8 -1.24 -1.06 5.31
CA GLN A 8 -1.00 -1.05 6.75
C GLN A 8 -1.31 -2.42 7.34
N ARG A 9 -0.47 -2.88 8.26
CA ARG A 9 -0.71 -4.10 9.02
C ARG A 9 -1.67 -3.79 10.17
N ILE A 10 -2.78 -4.54 10.24
CA ILE A 10 -3.78 -4.40 11.30
C ILE A 10 -3.76 -5.64 12.18
N GLY A 11 -3.79 -5.40 13.50
CA GLY A 11 -3.77 -6.46 14.52
C GLY A 11 -2.37 -6.95 14.91
N ASN A 12 -2.35 -7.83 15.92
CA ASN A 12 -1.13 -8.39 16.51
C ASN A 12 -1.12 -9.92 16.39
N GLY A 13 0.07 -10.52 16.28
CA GLY A 13 0.24 -11.98 16.23
C GLY A 13 -0.10 -12.63 14.87
N LYS A 14 -0.51 -13.91 14.91
CA LYS A 14 -0.74 -14.76 13.73
C LYS A 14 -1.95 -14.36 12.87
N ASN A 15 -2.83 -13.51 13.38
CA ASN A 15 -4.06 -13.07 12.70
C ASN A 15 -3.93 -11.65 12.14
N ALA A 16 -2.71 -11.15 11.94
CA ALA A 16 -2.53 -9.83 11.37
C ALA A 16 -2.98 -9.82 9.90
N SER A 17 -3.81 -8.84 9.56
CA SER A 17 -4.25 -8.58 8.19
C SER A 17 -3.53 -7.37 7.61
N TYR A 18 -3.66 -7.18 6.29
CA TYR A 18 -3.13 -6.01 5.59
C TYR A 18 -4.27 -5.27 4.91
N GLU A 19 -4.44 -4.00 5.27
CA GLU A 19 -5.41 -3.11 4.62
C GLU A 19 -4.68 -2.24 3.58
N ARG A 20 -5.24 -2.13 2.37
CA ARG A 20 -4.72 -1.23 1.33
C ARG A 20 -5.17 0.20 1.64
N LEU A 21 -4.22 1.10 1.88
CA LEU A 21 -4.50 2.51 2.19
C LEU A 21 -4.35 3.44 0.99
N GLY A 22 -3.73 2.99 -0.09
CA GLY A 22 -3.41 3.87 -1.22
C GLY A 22 -2.45 3.27 -2.22
N VAL A 23 -1.79 4.16 -2.95
CA VAL A 23 -0.77 3.85 -3.96
C VAL A 23 0.37 4.85 -3.88
N ALA A 24 1.53 4.48 -4.41
CA ALA A 24 2.66 5.37 -4.52
C ALA A 24 3.31 5.32 -5.91
N TRP A 25 4.04 6.39 -6.22
CA TRP A 25 4.87 6.56 -7.39
C TRP A 25 6.27 6.95 -6.96
N GLU A 26 7.25 6.47 -7.70
CA GLU A 26 8.64 6.90 -7.57
C GLU A 26 8.89 8.02 -8.58
N ASN A 27 9.47 9.12 -8.10
CA ASN A 27 9.86 10.27 -8.91
C ASN A 27 11.29 10.09 -9.43
N GLU A 28 11.68 10.92 -10.40
CA GLU A 28 13.01 10.87 -11.01
C GLU A 28 14.15 11.14 -10.02
N ASP A 29 13.89 11.90 -8.95
CA ASP A 29 14.86 12.18 -7.87
C ASP A 29 14.94 11.07 -6.81
N GLY A 30 14.23 9.95 -7.01
CA GLY A 30 14.14 8.84 -6.07
C GLY A 30 13.19 9.08 -4.90
N SER A 31 12.50 10.22 -4.85
CA SER A 31 11.45 10.45 -3.85
C SER A 31 10.19 9.65 -4.15
N LEU A 32 9.42 9.34 -3.10
CA LEU A 32 8.15 8.61 -3.23
C LEU A 32 6.98 9.56 -2.98
N TYR A 33 6.14 9.73 -3.98
CA TYR A 33 4.84 10.37 -3.83
C TYR A 33 3.79 9.33 -3.42
N VAL A 34 3.23 9.49 -2.22
CA VAL A 34 2.19 8.59 -1.68
C VAL A 34 0.84 9.26 -1.73
N LYS A 35 -0.14 8.61 -2.36
CA LYS A 35 -1.55 9.03 -2.36
C LYS A 35 -2.38 8.03 -1.58
N LEU A 36 -2.80 8.43 -0.38
CA LEU A 36 -3.76 7.69 0.42
C LEU A 36 -5.18 7.95 -0.08
N HIS A 37 -6.06 6.97 0.05
CA HIS A 37 -7.50 7.15 -0.18
C HIS A 37 -8.21 7.38 1.16
N GLY A 38 -9.24 8.22 1.15
CA GLY A 38 -10.01 8.57 2.35
C GLY A 38 -9.21 9.32 3.43
N THR A 39 -9.80 9.40 4.62
CA THR A 39 -9.15 9.92 5.82
C THR A 39 -8.52 8.77 6.58
N GLN A 40 -7.21 8.83 6.81
CA GLN A 40 -6.46 7.78 7.48
C GLN A 40 -5.99 8.25 8.86
N VAL A 41 -6.33 7.50 9.91
CA VAL A 41 -5.75 7.69 11.25
C VAL A 41 -4.56 6.74 11.39
N ILE A 42 -3.35 7.26 11.19
CA ILE A 42 -2.12 6.46 11.21
C ILE A 42 -1.66 6.25 12.66
N GLY A 43 -2.19 5.21 13.31
CA GLY A 43 -1.74 4.80 14.65
C GLY A 43 -0.44 3.97 14.64
N SER A 44 -0.10 3.37 13.49
CA SER A 44 1.10 2.59 13.23
C SER A 44 1.59 2.87 11.81
N GLY A 45 2.89 2.69 11.53
CA GLY A 45 3.43 2.90 10.18
C GLY A 45 2.79 1.99 9.12
N PHE A 46 2.97 2.35 7.85
CA PHE A 46 2.53 1.57 6.69
C PHE A 46 3.73 1.18 5.82
N ASN A 47 3.53 0.20 4.95
CA ASN A 47 4.55 -0.31 4.03
C ASN A 47 4.15 -0.05 2.57
N LEU A 48 5.16 0.05 1.72
CA LEU A 48 5.02 0.17 0.27
C LEU A 48 5.44 -1.15 -0.37
N TYR A 49 4.59 -1.68 -1.25
CA TYR A 49 4.82 -2.93 -1.96
C TYR A 49 4.82 -2.66 -3.46
N PRO A 50 5.84 -3.10 -4.22
CA PRO A 50 5.82 -3.01 -5.68
C PRO A 50 4.57 -3.66 -6.26
N ILE A 51 3.98 -3.05 -7.28
CA ILE A 51 2.90 -3.67 -8.06
C ILE A 51 3.55 -4.66 -9.02
N ASN A 52 3.46 -5.95 -8.71
CA ASN A 52 3.72 -7.00 -9.68
C ASN A 52 2.52 -7.07 -10.63
N LYS A 53 2.75 -6.90 -11.93
CA LYS A 53 1.68 -6.92 -12.96
C LYS A 53 0.84 -8.21 -12.97
N ASP A 54 1.32 -9.28 -12.34
CA ASP A 54 0.68 -10.59 -12.35
C ASP A 54 -0.27 -10.84 -11.16
N GLU A 55 -0.26 -10.01 -10.11
CA GLU A 55 -1.00 -10.26 -8.85
C GLU A 55 -2.25 -9.39 -8.65
N ASP A 56 -2.37 -8.26 -9.35
CA ASP A 56 -3.47 -7.30 -9.14
C ASP A 56 -4.80 -7.72 -9.80
N ASP A 57 -4.80 -8.69 -10.74
CA ASP A 57 -6.02 -9.22 -11.37
C ASP A 57 -6.80 -10.22 -10.49
N GLN A 58 -6.19 -10.76 -9.42
CA GLN A 58 -6.80 -11.82 -8.58
C GLN A 58 -7.49 -11.30 -7.31
N GLN A 59 -7.44 -9.99 -7.02
CA GLN A 59 -8.06 -9.40 -5.81
C GLN A 59 -9.35 -8.62 -6.09
N GLN A 60 -9.95 -8.77 -7.29
CA GLN A 60 -11.26 -8.21 -7.64
C GLN A 60 -12.33 -9.26 -8.01
N SER A 61 -12.07 -10.56 -7.78
CA SER A 61 -13.03 -11.66 -8.02
C SER A 61 -13.70 -12.16 -6.74
#